data_AF-A0A2H0Q9M3-F1
#
_entry.id   AF-A0A2H0Q9M3-F1
#
_cell.length_a   1.000
_cell.length_b   1.000
_cell.length_c   1.000
_cell.angle_alpha   90.00
_cell.angle_beta   90.00
_cell.angle_gamma   90.00
#
_symmetry.space_group_name_H-M   'P 1'
#
loop_
_entity.id
_entity.type
_entity.pdbx_description
1 polymer ?
#
loop_
_entity_poly.entity_id
_entity_poly.type
_entity_poly.pdbx_seq_one_letter_code
_entity_poly.pdbx_strand_id
1 'polypeptide(L)' 'MNILNITLGESNDLITASILALACFRVWLEIMGFDFNRLPLTKRLGQQIQGSGQRIHRFGLWMSIGTIIFTAPSFLLS' A
#
# COMPACT_ATOMS: atom_id res chain seq x y z
N MET A 1 -9.16 27.14 18.28
CA MET A 1 -8.47 26.00 17.64
C MET A 1 -8.57 26.16 16.14
N ASN A 2 -7.45 26.38 15.45
CA ASN A 2 -7.40 26.54 14.00
C ASN A 2 -7.35 25.16 13.33
N ILE A 3 -8.31 24.89 12.45
CA ILE A 3 -8.39 23.70 11.57
C ILE A 3 -7.09 23.44 10.79
N LEU A 4 -6.27 24.47 10.55
CA LEU A 4 -4.97 24.37 9.92
C LEU A 4 -3.87 23.75 10.81
N ASN A 5 -4.00 23.80 12.14
CA ASN A 5 -2.98 23.28 13.06
C ASN A 5 -3.08 21.75 13.22
N ILE A 6 -4.27 21.18 13.06
CA ILE A 6 -4.51 19.73 13.13
C ILE A 6 -3.92 19.01 11.90
N THR A 7 -3.82 19.69 10.76
CA THR A 7 -3.41 19.11 9.48
C THR A 7 -1.94 19.34 9.10
N LEU A 8 -1.20 20.19 9.80
CA LEU A 8 0.16 20.58 9.40
C LEU A 8 1.28 20.13 10.35
N GLY A 9 0.99 19.84 11.62
CA GLY A 9 2.02 19.51 12.62
C GLY A 9 2.37 18.02 12.76
N GLU A 10 1.37 17.13 12.71
CA GLU A 10 1.55 15.67 12.92
C GLU A 10 1.16 14.83 11.69
N SER A 11 0.56 15.45 10.67
CA SER A 11 -0.04 14.72 9.56
C SER A 11 1.00 13.98 8.73
N ASN A 12 2.23 14.47 8.61
CA ASN A 12 3.22 13.86 7.73
C ASN A 12 3.74 12.52 8.28
N ASP A 13 3.97 12.42 9.59
CA ASP A 13 4.42 11.18 10.23
C ASP A 13 3.27 10.17 10.34
N LEU A 14 2.06 10.65 10.65
CA LEU A 14 0.87 9.78 10.71
C LEU A 14 0.53 9.22 9.32
N ILE A 15 0.62 10.04 8.27
CA ILE A 15 0.42 9.60 6.88
C ILE A 15 1.51 8.60 6.49
N THR A 16 2.78 8.91 6.77
CA THR A 16 3.90 8.00 6.51
C THR A 16 3.73 6.65 7.20
N ALA A 17 3.36 6.66 8.49
CA ALA A 17 3.10 5.47 9.28
C ALA A 17 1.93 4.65 8.72
N SER A 18 0.85 5.31 8.31
CA SER A 18 -0.32 4.64 7.72
C SER A 18 -0.01 3.98 6.37
N ILE A 19 0.80 4.63 5.53
CA ILE A 19 1.24 4.09 4.23
C ILE A 19 2.18 2.90 4.46
N LEU A 20 3.10 2.99 5.43
CA LEU A 20 4.01 1.92 5.78
C LEU A 20 3.24 0.70 6.32
N ALA A 21 2.22 0.93 7.18
CA ALA A 21 1.35 -0.12 7.68
C ALA A 21 0.55 -0.80 6.55
N LEU A 22 0.01 -0.03 5.60
CA LEU A 22 -0.67 -0.56 4.41
C LEU A 22 0.27 -1.35 3.49
N ALA A 23 1.51 -0.90 3.31
CA ALA A 23 2.52 -1.62 2.53
C ALA A 23 2.87 -2.95 3.18
N CYS A 24 3.10 -2.97 4.50
CA CYS A 24 3.31 -4.21 5.27
C CYS A 24 2.10 -5.14 5.19
N PHE A 25 0.88 -4.61 5.36
CA PHE A 25 -0.35 -5.37 5.23
C PHE A 25 -0.50 -5.98 3.82
N ARG A 26 -0.11 -5.26 2.77
CA ARG A 26 -0.14 -5.76 1.40
C ARG A 26 0.84 -6.92 1.19
N VAL A 27 2.05 -6.80 1.70
CA VAL A 27 3.07 -7.87 1.64
C VAL A 27 2.62 -9.09 2.47
N TRP A 28 2.02 -8.86 3.64
CA TRP A 28 1.47 -9.92 4.48
C TRP A 28 0.36 -10.71 3.78
N LEU A 29 -0.57 -10.02 3.09
CA LEU A 29 -1.62 -10.69 2.30
C LEU A 29 -1.04 -11.55 1.17
N GLU A 30 0.06 -11.13 0.53
CA GLU A 30 0.74 -11.95 -0.47
C GLU A 30 1.38 -13.20 0.16
N ILE A 31 2.05 -13.06 1.31
CA ILE A 31 2.68 -14.17 2.03
C ILE A 31 1.63 -15.21 2.46
N MET A 32 0.44 -14.75 2.86
CA MET A 32 -0.70 -15.61 3.17
C MET A 32 -1.26 -16.36 1.93
N GLY A 33 -0.78 -16.06 0.73
CA GLY A 33 -1.30 -16.60 -0.52
C GLY A 33 -2.66 -16.04 -0.90
N PHE A 34 -2.99 -14.82 -0.44
CA PHE A 34 -4.27 -14.18 -0.75
C PHE A 34 -4.28 -13.77 -2.22
N ASP A 35 -4.79 -14.65 -3.07
CA ASP A 35 -4.89 -14.43 -4.50
C ASP A 35 -5.95 -13.34 -4.75
N PHE A 36 -5.50 -12.08 -4.87
CA PHE A 36 -6.38 -10.95 -5.13
C PHE A 36 -7.17 -11.16 -6.42
N ASN A 37 -6.69 -11.99 -7.33
CA ASN A 37 -7.36 -12.33 -8.58
C ASN A 37 -8.62 -13.21 -8.37
N ARG A 38 -8.78 -13.85 -7.20
CA ARG A 38 -10.00 -14.58 -6.81
C ARG A 38 -11.10 -13.68 -6.24
N LEU A 39 -10.80 -12.43 -5.88
CA LEU A 39 -11.82 -11.52 -5.34
C LEU A 39 -12.79 -11.06 -6.45
N PRO A 40 -14.10 -10.95 -6.17
CA PRO A 40 -15.11 -10.53 -7.15
C PRO A 40 -14.86 -9.11 -7.68
N LEU A 41 -14.28 -8.22 -6.86
CA LEU A 41 -13.85 -6.88 -7.26
C LEU A 41 -12.75 -6.93 -8.34
N THR A 42 -11.74 -7.77 -8.15
CA THR A 42 -10.61 -7.89 -9.07
C THR A 42 -10.99 -8.67 -10.33
N LYS A 43 -11.92 -9.63 -10.25
CA LYS A 43 -12.52 -10.29 -11.43
C LYS A 43 -13.21 -9.29 -12.36
N ARG A 44 -13.98 -8.34 -11.81
CA ARG A 44 -14.62 -7.28 -12.59
C ARG A 44 -13.60 -6.34 -13.22
N LEU A 45 -12.57 -5.95 -12.46
CA LEU A 45 -11.48 -5.12 -12.99
C LEU A 45 -10.66 -5.84 -14.08
N GLY A 46 -10.40 -7.14 -13.92
CA GLY A 46 -9.67 -7.97 -14.87
C GLY A 46 -10.46 -8.29 -16.14
N GLN A 47 -11.80 -8.31 -16.09
CA GLN A 47 -12.64 -8.38 -17.28
C GLN A 47 -12.62 -7.07 -18.08
N GLN A 48 -12.54 -5.92 -17.40
CA GLN A 48 -12.45 -4.62 -18.06
C GLN A 48 -11.05 -4.35 -18.64
N ILE A 49 -10.01 -4.96 -18.07
CA ILE A 49 -8.62 -4.80 -18.49
C ILE A 49 -8.04 -6.19 -18.84
N GLN A 50 -8.37 -6.69 -20.04
CA GLN A 50 -7.87 -7.96 -20.58
C GLN A 50 -6.36 -8.12 -20.35
N GLY A 51 -5.96 -9.04 -19.47
CA GLY A 51 -4.57 -9.46 -19.27
C GLY A 51 -3.72 -8.62 -18.30
N SER A 52 -4.17 -7.47 -17.81
CA SER A 52 -3.32 -6.60 -16.96
C SER A 52 -3.49 -6.80 -15.45
N GLY A 53 -4.49 -7.56 -15.00
CA GLY A 53 -4.76 -7.80 -13.57
C GLY A 53 -3.55 -8.39 -12.82
N GLN A 54 -2.87 -9.37 -13.42
CA GLN A 54 -1.65 -9.95 -12.86
C GLN A 54 -0.47 -8.97 -12.83
N ARG A 55 -0.35 -8.10 -13.83
CA ARG A 55 0.71 -7.07 -13.88
C ARG A 55 0.51 -6.02 -12.80
N ILE A 56 -0.72 -5.54 -12.62
CA ILE A 56 -1.07 -4.59 -11.56
C ILE A 56 -0.83 -5.20 -10.18
N HIS A 57 -1.17 -6.48 -10.02
CA HIS A 57 -0.93 -7.18 -8.76
C HIS A 57 0.57 -7.26 -8.40
N ARG A 58 1.40 -7.69 -9.35
CA ARG A 58 2.86 -7.73 -9.16
C ARG A 58 3.43 -6.34 -8.95
N PHE A 59 3.00 -5.36 -9.74
CA PHE A 59 3.47 -3.98 -9.62
C PHE A 59 3.16 -3.39 -8.24
N GLY A 60 1.93 -3.59 -7.73
CA GLY A 60 1.56 -3.14 -6.39
C GLY A 60 2.40 -3.78 -5.28
N LEU A 61 2.82 -5.04 -5.46
CA LEU A 61 3.71 -5.71 -4.53
C LEU A 61 5.12 -5.10 -4.55
N TRP A 62 5.71 -4.94 -5.74
CA TRP A 62 7.03 -4.32 -5.90
C TRP A 62 7.07 -2.91 -5.32
N MET A 63 6.01 -2.13 -5.53
CA MET A 63 5.88 -0.78 -4.98
C MET A 63 5.78 -0.81 -3.45
N SER A 64 5.02 -1.75 -2.87
CA SER A 64 4.92 -1.93 -1.42
C SER A 64 6.27 -2.32 -0.79
N ILE A 65 6.99 -3.25 -1.42
CA ILE A 65 8.33 -3.68 -0.96
C ILE A 65 9.32 -2.50 -1.02
N GLY A 66 9.33 -1.74 -2.12
CA GLY A 66 10.18 -0.56 -2.27
C GLY A 66 9.89 0.50 -1.20
N THR A 67 8.60 0.73 -0.91
CA THR A 67 8.16 1.66 0.14
C THR A 67 8.66 1.22 1.52
N ILE A 68 8.56 -0.08 1.85
CA ILE A 68 9.08 -0.59 3.13
C ILE A 68 10.60 -0.40 3.22
N ILE A 69 11.35 -0.79 2.18
CA ILE A 69 12.81 -0.74 2.20
C ILE A 69 13.32 0.70 2.30
N PHE A 70 12.69 1.65 1.60
CA PHE A 70 13.16 3.03 1.54
C PHE A 70 12.64 3.87 2.71
N THR A 71 11.38 3.66 3.11
CA THR A 71 10.72 4.51 4.11
C THR A 71 10.87 3.98 5.53
N ALA A 72 10.91 2.66 5.76
CA ALA A 72 11.03 2.11 7.12
C ALA A 72 12.32 2.53 7.86
N PRO A 73 13.52 2.54 7.23
CA PRO A 73 14.74 2.98 7.91
C PRO A 73 14.68 4.46 8.26
N SER A 74 14.19 5.29 7.34
CA SER A 74 14.05 6.73 7.58
C SER A 74 13.03 7.02 8.68
N PHE A 75 11.97 6.23 8.79
CA PHE A 75 10.95 6.38 9.83
C PHE A 75 11.42 5.89 11.21
N LEU A 76 12.24 4.82 11.26
CA LEU A 76 12.79 4.29 12.51
C LEU A 76 13.97 5.11 13.07
N LEU A 77 14.68 5.84 12.20
CA LEU A 77 15.83 6.67 12.55
C LEU A 77 15.46 8.14 12.80
N SER A 78 14.22 8.53 12.55
CA SER A 78 13.68 9.87 12.83
C SER A 78 13.11 9.97 14.23
#